data_AF-A0A1G7F4V8-F1
#
_entry.id   AF-A0A1G7F4V8-F1
#
_cell.length_a   1.000
_cell.length_b   1.000
_cell.length_c   1.000
_cell.angle_alpha   90.00
_cell.angle_beta   90.00
_cell.angle_gamma   90.00
#
_symmetry.space_group_name_H-M   'P 1'
#
loop_
_entity.id
_entity.type
_entity.pdbx_description
1 polymer ?
#
loop_
_entity_poly.entity_id
_entity_poly.type
_entity_poly.pdbx_seq_one_letter_code
_entity_poly.pdbx_strand_id
1 'polypeptide(L)'
;MMNICNKKFVLLPYLLSAILIWMCTGWGTITASSASAAAASTTLTINTSSNAGNTNQVTKVTFDGVSAQWSTEEPFIYKGTAYVSLQEAAKHLNAKVSWNTKKRATELYHNGDTILHRSGTSTFTINQYTSLQASSPSLSKNGTTMVPLRTLAEALKANVAVTRENNHQTINVSHDSVTIISKQAEVANNYLINQQYSGLALIARHGEILMRKGYGLSEENKLVRPDRSSRIASLTKSFTAASIMKLVEEGKLKLTDSLESYIPGFENGDQITIHMLLSHTSGITSNFPREKGMTLHQTIEAIKDKPLSFKPGSDFKYSNSGYMLLGSIIEQASGMSYSDYVSENFLQPLGMDHTGEAAATTPTIKGYISANGAWKIAGEYNSQSGSGTLYSTLDDLLKWDAALNNEETLNQSSLDKMFTPYSYKNYGYGWMIDNEQTPAVLFHNGSGTGYSTGISRNLGGGLTIILLGNQAGRDTITFMKEIRNIMKQ
;
A
#
# COMPACT_ATOMS: atom_id res chain seq x y z
N MET A 1 51.32 -47.68 7.18
CA MET A 1 50.81 -48.32 5.94
C MET A 1 49.77 -47.36 5.36
N MET A 2 50.13 -46.39 4.51
CA MET A 2 50.23 -46.51 3.02
C MET A 2 48.94 -47.14 2.43
N ASN A 3 48.19 -46.55 1.51
CA ASN A 3 48.59 -45.71 0.39
C ASN A 3 47.43 -44.85 -0.16
N ILE A 4 47.85 -43.70 -0.68
CA ILE A 4 47.21 -42.85 -1.70
C ILE A 4 47.15 -43.60 -3.04
N CYS A 5 46.12 -43.41 -3.87
CA CYS A 5 46.33 -43.33 -5.33
C CYS A 5 45.22 -42.58 -6.09
N ASN A 6 45.63 -41.45 -6.66
CA ASN A 6 45.06 -40.76 -7.81
C ASN A 6 44.88 -41.70 -9.02
N LYS A 7 43.92 -41.39 -9.90
CA LYS A 7 44.15 -41.39 -11.36
C LYS A 7 43.34 -40.29 -12.07
N LYS A 8 44.08 -39.57 -12.90
CA LYS A 8 43.73 -38.43 -13.75
C LYS A 8 43.43 -38.88 -15.19
N PHE A 9 42.59 -38.08 -15.87
CA PHE A 9 42.63 -37.61 -17.28
C PHE A 9 42.75 -38.59 -18.47
N VAL A 10 41.90 -38.35 -19.49
CA VAL A 10 42.16 -37.94 -20.92
C VAL A 10 40.76 -37.67 -21.54
N LEU A 11 40.32 -36.49 -22.02
CA LEU A 11 40.69 -35.50 -23.07
C LEU A 11 40.26 -35.83 -24.53
N LEU A 12 39.48 -34.87 -25.10
CA LEU A 12 39.28 -34.44 -26.51
C LEU A 12 38.32 -35.24 -27.44
N PRO A 13 37.80 -34.66 -28.58
CA PRO A 13 37.98 -33.29 -29.11
C PRO A 13 36.78 -32.55 -29.79
N TYR A 14 36.96 -31.22 -29.91
CA TYR A 14 36.67 -30.25 -31.01
C TYR A 14 35.41 -30.32 -31.91
N LEU A 15 34.72 -29.17 -32.06
CA LEU A 15 34.77 -28.37 -33.31
C LEU A 15 34.26 -26.92 -33.14
N LEU A 16 35.13 -25.98 -33.55
CA LEU A 16 34.94 -24.54 -33.77
C LEU A 16 34.45 -24.28 -35.21
N SER A 17 33.75 -23.16 -35.43
CA SER A 17 34.06 -22.12 -36.45
C SER A 17 32.93 -21.06 -36.48
N ALA A 18 33.15 -19.80 -36.06
CA ALA A 18 33.74 -18.64 -36.78
C ALA A 18 32.73 -17.97 -37.76
N ILE A 19 32.18 -16.79 -37.46
CA ILE A 19 32.64 -15.40 -37.74
C ILE A 19 32.63 -15.02 -39.24
N LEU A 20 31.87 -13.97 -39.59
CA LEU A 20 32.21 -12.85 -40.51
C LEU A 20 31.07 -11.80 -40.39
N ILE A 21 31.24 -10.60 -39.80
CA ILE A 21 31.75 -9.33 -40.33
C ILE A 21 31.18 -8.90 -41.69
N TRP A 22 30.34 -7.85 -41.68
CA TRP A 22 30.39 -6.74 -42.66
C TRP A 22 29.86 -5.43 -42.04
N MET A 23 30.68 -4.38 -42.11
CA MET A 23 30.35 -2.98 -41.82
C MET A 23 29.95 -2.29 -43.13
N CYS A 24 28.97 -1.38 -43.09
CA CYS A 24 29.17 0.04 -43.42
C CYS A 24 27.90 0.90 -43.27
N THR A 25 28.03 1.89 -42.39
CA THR A 25 27.60 3.31 -42.48
C THR A 25 26.15 3.68 -42.85
N GLY A 26 25.50 4.37 -41.91
CA GLY A 26 24.39 5.29 -42.16
C GLY A 26 24.07 6.09 -40.90
N TRP A 27 24.44 7.38 -40.89
CA TRP A 27 24.18 8.32 -39.80
C TRP A 27 22.68 8.52 -39.53
N GLY A 28 22.34 8.60 -38.25
CA GLY A 28 21.02 9.02 -37.78
C GLY A 28 21.03 9.14 -36.26
N THR A 29 21.23 10.35 -35.76
CA THR A 29 21.08 10.71 -34.34
C THR A 29 19.66 10.40 -33.89
N ILE A 30 19.48 9.43 -32.98
CA ILE A 30 18.22 9.19 -32.28
C ILE A 30 18.45 9.50 -30.80
N THR A 31 17.93 10.64 -30.37
CA THR A 31 17.74 10.97 -28.95
C THR A 31 16.70 10.02 -28.38
N ALA A 32 17.12 9.15 -27.45
CA ALA A 32 16.21 8.33 -26.67
C ALA A 32 15.52 9.20 -25.61
N SER A 33 14.31 9.68 -25.92
CA SER A 33 13.41 10.23 -24.92
C SER A 33 12.63 9.09 -24.26
N SER A 34 12.74 8.99 -22.95
CA SER A 34 11.92 8.15 -22.09
C SER A 34 10.46 8.62 -22.17
N ALA A 35 9.63 7.89 -22.91
CA ALA A 35 8.19 8.14 -22.97
C ALA A 35 7.54 7.62 -21.69
N SER A 36 7.23 8.54 -20.79
CA SER A 36 6.29 8.32 -19.69
C SER A 36 4.89 8.11 -20.28
N ALA A 37 4.24 7.01 -19.93
CA ALA A 37 2.83 6.80 -20.22
C ALA A 37 1.98 7.67 -19.29
N ALA A 38 1.85 8.95 -19.65
CA ALA A 38 0.91 9.86 -19.02
C ALA A 38 -0.51 9.49 -19.48
N ALA A 39 -1.34 9.00 -18.55
CA ALA A 39 -2.77 8.87 -18.76
C ALA A 39 -3.38 10.27 -18.93
N ALA A 40 -3.61 10.68 -20.19
CA ALA A 40 -4.27 11.93 -20.52
C ALA A 40 -5.74 11.88 -20.07
N SER A 41 -6.09 12.69 -19.07
CA SER A 41 -7.48 12.98 -18.74
C SER A 41 -8.11 13.79 -19.86
N THR A 42 -8.86 13.13 -20.74
CA THR A 42 -9.66 13.83 -21.75
C THR A 42 -10.94 14.33 -21.09
N THR A 43 -10.97 15.61 -20.73
CA THR A 43 -12.18 16.31 -20.30
C THR A 43 -13.07 16.49 -21.53
N LEU A 44 -14.09 15.65 -21.67
CA LEU A 44 -15.09 15.77 -22.73
C LEU A 44 -16.16 16.79 -22.30
N THR A 45 -16.08 17.99 -22.87
CA THR A 45 -17.10 19.03 -22.78
C THR A 45 -18.36 18.56 -23.52
N ILE A 46 -19.46 18.34 -22.79
CA ILE A 46 -20.74 17.93 -23.37
C ILE A 46 -21.46 19.19 -23.90
N ASN A 47 -21.52 19.33 -25.22
CA ASN A 47 -22.45 20.25 -25.86
C ASN A 47 -23.87 19.68 -25.78
N THR A 48 -24.77 20.41 -25.13
CA THR A 48 -26.20 20.11 -25.10
C THR A 48 -26.87 20.67 -26.36
N SER A 49 -27.23 19.80 -27.29
CA SER A 49 -28.30 20.10 -28.26
C SER A 49 -29.34 18.98 -28.25
N SER A 50 -30.58 19.41 -28.12
CA SER A 50 -31.80 18.63 -28.06
C SER A 50 -32.08 17.90 -29.38
N ASN A 51 -32.32 16.59 -29.29
CA ASN A 51 -33.33 15.93 -30.13
C ASN A 51 -33.88 14.70 -29.42
N ALA A 52 -35.22 14.61 -29.44
CA ALA A 52 -36.02 13.55 -28.85
C ALA A 52 -35.88 12.24 -29.64
N GLY A 53 -35.93 11.12 -28.93
CA GLY A 53 -36.17 9.79 -29.51
C GLY A 53 -34.92 9.01 -29.93
N ASN A 54 -34.20 8.41 -28.97
CA ASN A 54 -33.62 7.09 -29.18
C ASN A 54 -33.33 6.40 -27.84
N THR A 55 -34.02 5.30 -27.58
CA THR A 55 -33.75 4.40 -26.46
C THR A 55 -32.44 3.67 -26.74
N ASN A 56 -31.31 4.21 -26.26
CA ASN A 56 -30.07 3.44 -26.13
C ASN A 56 -30.27 2.37 -25.04
N GLN A 57 -30.92 1.26 -25.40
CA GLN A 57 -30.97 0.06 -24.57
C GLN A 57 -29.54 -0.49 -24.44
N VAL A 58 -29.12 -0.83 -23.23
CA VAL A 58 -27.96 -1.72 -23.03
C VAL A 58 -28.33 -3.03 -23.71
N THR A 59 -27.69 -3.32 -24.84
CA THR A 59 -28.03 -4.51 -25.61
C THR A 59 -27.50 -5.77 -24.93
N LYS A 60 -26.55 -5.64 -23.99
CA LYS A 60 -25.95 -6.79 -23.30
C LYS A 60 -25.23 -6.43 -21.99
N VAL A 61 -25.52 -7.19 -20.94
CA VAL A 61 -24.68 -7.27 -19.74
C VAL A 61 -23.96 -8.61 -19.74
N THR A 62 -22.65 -8.57 -19.54
CA THR A 62 -21.78 -9.75 -19.49
C THR A 62 -21.07 -9.80 -18.14
N PHE A 63 -20.83 -11.00 -17.65
CA PHE A 63 -20.03 -11.27 -16.46
C PHE A 63 -18.81 -12.08 -16.87
N ASP A 64 -17.61 -11.53 -16.64
CA ASP A 64 -16.35 -12.12 -17.09
C ASP A 64 -16.35 -12.48 -18.60
N GLY A 65 -16.93 -11.59 -19.42
CA GLY A 65 -17.07 -11.79 -20.86
C GLY A 65 -18.21 -12.73 -21.30
N VAL A 66 -18.87 -13.41 -20.36
CA VAL A 66 -19.98 -14.34 -20.65
C VAL A 66 -21.32 -13.62 -20.52
N SER A 67 -22.20 -13.78 -21.51
CA SER A 67 -23.56 -13.22 -21.45
C SER A 67 -24.34 -13.85 -20.30
N ALA A 68 -24.91 -13.01 -19.43
CA ALA A 68 -25.86 -13.50 -18.44
C ALA A 68 -27.16 -13.97 -19.12
N GLN A 69 -27.78 -14.98 -18.52
CA GLN A 69 -29.16 -15.37 -18.81
C GLN A 69 -30.00 -14.86 -17.64
N TRP A 70 -30.99 -14.02 -17.93
CA TRP A 70 -31.84 -13.43 -16.90
C TRP A 70 -33.15 -14.21 -16.84
N SER A 71 -33.44 -14.81 -15.69
CA SER A 71 -34.62 -15.68 -15.54
C SER A 71 -35.84 -14.93 -15.02
N THR A 72 -35.62 -13.82 -14.31
CA THR A 72 -36.71 -13.02 -13.73
C THR A 72 -36.99 -11.74 -14.52
N GLU A 73 -35.97 -10.91 -14.76
CA GLU A 73 -36.12 -9.62 -15.44
C GLU A 73 -34.85 -9.23 -16.17
N GLU A 74 -34.98 -8.87 -17.45
CA GLU A 74 -33.88 -8.39 -18.27
C GLU A 74 -33.34 -7.03 -17.79
N PRO A 75 -32.03 -6.76 -17.94
CA PRO A 75 -31.44 -5.46 -17.69
C PRO A 75 -32.07 -4.37 -18.55
N PHE A 76 -32.15 -3.16 -18.02
CA PHE A 76 -32.66 -2.03 -18.78
C PHE A 76 -31.96 -0.72 -18.39
N ILE A 77 -32.09 0.28 -19.26
CA ILE A 77 -31.68 1.65 -18.95
C ILE A 77 -32.90 2.45 -18.52
N TYR A 78 -32.80 3.10 -17.37
CA TYR A 78 -33.79 4.07 -16.91
C TYR A 78 -33.09 5.34 -16.45
N LYS A 79 -33.46 6.47 -17.08
CA LYS A 79 -32.87 7.79 -16.84
C LYS A 79 -31.33 7.77 -16.86
N GLY A 80 -30.76 7.09 -17.86
CA GLY A 80 -29.31 6.98 -18.06
C GLY A 80 -28.58 6.03 -17.10
N THR A 81 -29.28 5.36 -16.18
CA THR A 81 -28.70 4.36 -15.27
C THR A 81 -29.06 2.95 -15.73
N ALA A 82 -28.07 2.05 -15.75
CA ALA A 82 -28.29 0.63 -16.02
C ALA A 82 -28.79 -0.08 -14.77
N TYR A 83 -29.92 -0.78 -14.90
CA TYR A 83 -30.53 -1.56 -13.84
C TYR A 83 -30.43 -3.05 -14.14
N VAL A 84 -30.13 -3.84 -13.12
CA VAL A 84 -30.06 -5.31 -13.17
C VAL A 84 -30.80 -5.94 -12.01
N SER A 85 -31.23 -7.19 -12.15
CA SER A 85 -31.76 -7.98 -11.03
C SER A 85 -30.68 -8.13 -9.95
N LEU A 86 -30.97 -7.66 -8.73
CA LEU A 86 -30.02 -7.72 -7.61
C LEU A 86 -29.55 -9.16 -7.35
N GLN A 87 -30.48 -10.11 -7.33
CA GLN A 87 -30.16 -11.49 -6.96
C GLN A 87 -29.36 -12.20 -8.05
N GLU A 88 -29.76 -12.06 -9.32
CA GLU A 88 -29.11 -12.75 -10.43
C GLU A 88 -27.72 -12.17 -10.70
N ALA A 89 -27.59 -10.84 -10.74
CA ALA A 89 -26.29 -10.18 -10.92
C ALA A 89 -25.32 -10.51 -9.78
N ALA A 90 -25.80 -10.53 -8.53
CA ALA A 90 -24.97 -10.91 -7.39
C ALA A 90 -24.50 -12.38 -7.47
N LYS A 91 -25.37 -13.30 -7.88
CA LYS A 91 -24.99 -14.71 -8.11
C LYS A 91 -23.97 -14.87 -9.23
N HIS A 92 -24.12 -14.14 -10.33
CA HIS A 92 -23.12 -14.11 -11.41
C HIS A 92 -21.76 -13.58 -10.94
N LEU A 93 -21.73 -12.75 -9.90
CA LEU A 93 -20.52 -12.26 -9.24
C LEU A 93 -20.10 -13.11 -8.03
N ASN A 94 -20.54 -14.37 -7.97
CA ASN A 94 -20.20 -15.33 -6.91
C ASN A 94 -20.59 -14.88 -5.49
N ALA A 95 -21.58 -13.99 -5.35
CA ALA A 95 -22.14 -13.65 -4.05
C ALA A 95 -23.23 -14.64 -3.65
N LYS A 96 -23.23 -15.03 -2.38
CA LYS A 96 -24.38 -15.74 -1.78
C LYS A 96 -25.47 -14.72 -1.49
N VAL A 97 -26.72 -15.06 -1.77
CA VAL A 97 -27.87 -14.16 -1.62
C VAL A 97 -28.87 -14.78 -0.65
N SER A 98 -29.35 -13.98 0.30
CA SER A 98 -30.37 -14.39 1.26
C SER A 98 -31.32 -13.24 1.62
N TRP A 99 -32.50 -13.57 2.15
CA TRP A 99 -33.44 -12.58 2.67
C TRP A 99 -33.29 -12.47 4.18
N ASN A 100 -33.10 -11.25 4.68
CA ASN A 100 -33.07 -10.97 6.11
C ASN A 100 -34.43 -10.44 6.57
N THR A 101 -35.27 -11.32 7.13
CA THR A 101 -36.63 -10.99 7.60
C THR A 101 -36.66 -9.86 8.63
N LYS A 102 -35.69 -9.84 9.56
CA LYS A 102 -35.61 -8.82 10.63
C LYS A 102 -35.28 -7.45 10.06
N LYS A 103 -34.32 -7.37 9.13
CA LYS A 103 -33.91 -6.11 8.49
C LYS A 103 -34.81 -5.67 7.34
N ARG A 104 -35.69 -6.58 6.87
CA ARG A 104 -36.55 -6.44 5.68
C ARG A 104 -35.71 -6.02 4.47
N ALA A 105 -34.65 -6.76 4.21
CA ALA A 105 -33.65 -6.43 3.20
C ALA A 105 -32.99 -7.70 2.64
N THR A 106 -32.48 -7.58 1.42
CA THR A 106 -31.63 -8.60 0.80
C THR A 106 -30.23 -8.48 1.39
N GLU A 107 -29.66 -9.60 1.81
CA GLU A 107 -28.32 -9.71 2.38
C GLU A 107 -27.46 -10.56 1.44
N LEU A 108 -26.39 -9.96 0.93
CA LEU A 108 -25.39 -10.62 0.10
C LEU A 108 -24.16 -10.93 0.95
N TYR A 109 -23.51 -12.05 0.69
CA TYR A 109 -22.21 -12.39 1.26
C TYR A 109 -21.22 -12.63 0.12
N HIS A 110 -20.12 -11.87 0.11
CA HIS A 110 -19.09 -11.94 -0.91
C HIS A 110 -17.74 -11.58 -0.30
N ASN A 111 -16.70 -12.41 -0.52
CA ASN A 111 -15.33 -12.17 -0.03
C ASN A 111 -15.27 -11.69 1.43
N GLY A 112 -15.98 -12.39 2.33
CA GLY A 112 -16.02 -12.09 3.76
C GLY A 112 -16.73 -10.78 4.14
N ASP A 113 -17.36 -10.08 3.20
CA ASP A 113 -18.20 -8.90 3.43
C ASP A 113 -19.69 -9.29 3.43
N THR A 114 -20.47 -8.66 4.30
CA THR A 114 -21.93 -8.70 4.27
C THR A 114 -22.45 -7.39 3.71
N ILE A 115 -23.26 -7.46 2.64
CA ILE A 115 -23.82 -6.31 1.94
C ILE A 115 -25.33 -6.35 2.09
N LEU A 116 -25.92 -5.31 2.66
CA LEU A 116 -27.35 -5.19 2.86
C LEU A 116 -27.94 -4.18 1.88
N HIS A 117 -29.03 -4.55 1.22
CA HIS A 117 -29.81 -3.64 0.38
C HIS A 117 -31.32 -3.79 0.65
N ARG A 118 -31.99 -2.66 0.90
CA ARG A 118 -33.45 -2.62 1.05
C ARG A 118 -34.08 -2.15 -0.26
N SER A 119 -35.02 -2.92 -0.78
CA SER A 119 -35.75 -2.56 -2.00
C SER A 119 -36.41 -1.18 -1.87
N GLY A 120 -36.31 -0.35 -2.90
CA GLY A 120 -36.80 1.03 -2.92
C GLY A 120 -35.81 2.07 -2.39
N THR A 121 -34.64 1.68 -1.86
CA THR A 121 -33.62 2.63 -1.39
C THR A 121 -32.47 2.76 -2.39
N SER A 122 -31.66 3.81 -2.23
CA SER A 122 -30.42 4.01 -3.01
C SER A 122 -29.18 3.52 -2.27
N THR A 123 -29.31 2.84 -1.13
CA THR A 123 -28.17 2.56 -0.25
C THR A 123 -27.80 1.07 -0.25
N PHE A 124 -26.51 0.80 -0.33
CA PHE A 124 -25.91 -0.49 0.01
C PHE A 124 -25.08 -0.32 1.27
N THR A 125 -25.34 -1.11 2.30
CA THR A 125 -24.58 -1.06 3.56
C THR A 125 -23.66 -2.27 3.65
N ILE A 126 -22.36 -2.02 3.68
CA ILE A 126 -21.30 -3.02 3.78
C ILE A 126 -20.86 -3.13 5.25
N ASN A 127 -20.91 -4.34 5.78
CA ASN A 127 -20.50 -4.70 7.15
C ASN A 127 -21.13 -3.81 8.24
N GLN A 128 -22.33 -3.26 7.98
CA GLN A 128 -23.11 -2.40 8.89
C GLN A 128 -22.56 -0.97 9.10
N TYR A 129 -21.31 -0.67 8.77
CA TYR A 129 -20.69 0.64 9.04
C TYR A 129 -20.27 1.43 7.80
N THR A 130 -20.18 0.80 6.63
CA THR A 130 -19.87 1.49 5.37
C THR A 130 -21.11 1.58 4.52
N SER A 131 -21.41 2.75 3.95
CA SER A 131 -22.57 2.94 3.07
C SER A 131 -22.15 3.48 1.72
N LEU A 132 -22.62 2.84 0.66
CA LEU A 132 -22.56 3.34 -0.71
C LEU A 132 -23.93 3.91 -1.10
N GLN A 133 -23.92 5.07 -1.73
CA GLN A 133 -25.09 5.74 -2.27
C GLN A 133 -25.12 5.60 -3.79
N ALA A 134 -26.14 4.91 -4.28
CA ALA A 134 -26.43 4.83 -5.71
C ALA A 134 -26.99 6.16 -6.21
N SER A 135 -26.80 6.42 -7.51
CA SER A 135 -27.34 7.61 -8.20
C SER A 135 -28.88 7.66 -8.22
N SER A 136 -29.53 6.52 -7.99
CA SER A 136 -30.98 6.37 -8.01
C SER A 136 -31.41 5.20 -7.13
N PRO A 137 -32.64 5.22 -6.58
CA PRO A 137 -33.15 4.12 -5.76
C PRO A 137 -33.36 2.86 -6.60
N SER A 138 -33.37 1.70 -5.93
CA SER A 138 -33.80 0.46 -6.58
C SER A 138 -35.29 0.47 -6.91
N LEU A 139 -35.64 -0.24 -7.97
CA LEU A 139 -37.00 -0.33 -8.50
C LEU A 139 -37.56 -1.73 -8.27
N SER A 140 -38.87 -1.84 -8.17
CA SER A 140 -39.56 -3.14 -8.24
C SER A 140 -40.18 -3.30 -9.61
N LYS A 141 -39.86 -4.39 -10.31
CA LYS A 141 -40.43 -4.74 -11.61
C LYS A 141 -40.84 -6.21 -11.59
N ASN A 142 -42.15 -6.47 -11.72
CA ASN A 142 -42.73 -7.82 -11.63
C ASN A 142 -42.28 -8.61 -10.39
N GLY A 143 -42.16 -7.94 -9.24
CA GLY A 143 -41.70 -8.56 -7.98
C GLY A 143 -40.17 -8.72 -7.86
N THR A 144 -39.40 -8.37 -8.90
CA THR A 144 -37.94 -8.39 -8.89
C THR A 144 -37.37 -7.04 -8.46
N THR A 145 -36.44 -7.04 -7.50
CA THR A 145 -35.68 -5.85 -7.12
C THR A 145 -34.58 -5.58 -8.15
N MET A 146 -34.73 -4.46 -8.87
CA MET A 146 -33.80 -3.98 -9.87
C MET A 146 -32.93 -2.87 -9.28
N VAL A 147 -31.61 -3.00 -9.35
CA VAL A 147 -30.64 -2.07 -8.73
C VAL A 147 -29.71 -1.43 -9.74
N PRO A 148 -29.20 -0.21 -9.47
CA PRO A 148 -28.14 0.40 -10.29
C PRO A 148 -26.89 -0.49 -10.36
N LEU A 149 -26.55 -0.94 -11.57
CA LEU A 149 -25.49 -1.93 -11.81
C LEU A 149 -24.12 -1.48 -11.28
N ARG A 150 -23.73 -0.22 -11.52
CA ARG A 150 -22.42 0.29 -11.06
C ARG A 150 -22.29 0.24 -9.54
N THR A 151 -23.34 0.58 -8.79
CA THR A 151 -23.27 0.58 -7.32
C THR A 151 -23.32 -0.84 -6.78
N LEU A 152 -24.07 -1.76 -7.39
CA LEU A 152 -23.99 -3.18 -7.04
C LEU A 152 -22.59 -3.74 -7.30
N ALA A 153 -22.01 -3.44 -8.47
CA ALA A 153 -20.66 -3.87 -8.80
C ALA A 153 -19.63 -3.29 -7.81
N GLU A 154 -19.72 -2.00 -7.47
CA GLU A 154 -18.87 -1.38 -6.44
C GLU A 154 -19.04 -2.06 -5.07
N ALA A 155 -20.28 -2.33 -4.64
CA ALA A 155 -20.56 -3.00 -3.37
C ALA A 155 -19.97 -4.42 -3.30
N LEU A 156 -19.85 -5.08 -4.45
CA LEU A 156 -19.22 -6.39 -4.62
C LEU A 156 -17.74 -6.30 -5.03
N LYS A 157 -17.14 -5.10 -5.07
CA LYS A 157 -15.77 -4.86 -5.57
C LYS A 157 -15.52 -5.47 -6.96
N ALA A 158 -16.55 -5.53 -7.79
CA ALA A 158 -16.46 -5.95 -9.18
C ALA A 158 -16.03 -4.77 -10.08
N ASN A 159 -15.33 -5.07 -11.17
CA ASN A 159 -14.90 -4.08 -12.16
C ASN A 159 -15.97 -3.90 -13.23
N VAL A 160 -16.21 -2.67 -13.69
CA VAL A 160 -17.19 -2.38 -14.75
C VAL A 160 -16.50 -1.72 -15.93
N ALA A 161 -16.49 -2.41 -17.07
CA ALA A 161 -16.05 -1.89 -18.37
C ALA A 161 -17.25 -1.70 -19.29
N VAL A 162 -17.23 -0.62 -20.08
CA VAL A 162 -18.28 -0.32 -21.05
C VAL A 162 -17.65 -0.20 -22.43
N THR A 163 -18.08 -1.05 -23.35
CA THR A 163 -17.70 -0.97 -24.77
C THR A 163 -18.90 -0.52 -25.61
N ARG A 164 -18.62 0.24 -26.66
CA ARG A 164 -19.63 0.77 -27.60
C ARG A 164 -19.22 0.39 -29.01
N GLU A 165 -20.05 -0.39 -29.69
CA GLU A 165 -19.83 -0.84 -31.07
C GLU A 165 -21.14 -0.75 -31.82
N ASN A 166 -21.16 -0.14 -33.02
CA ASN A 166 -22.30 -0.12 -33.94
C ASN A 166 -23.67 0.19 -33.25
N ASN A 167 -23.73 1.26 -32.46
CA ASN A 167 -24.89 1.68 -31.65
C ASN A 167 -25.32 0.73 -30.53
N HIS A 168 -24.56 -0.33 -30.26
CA HIS A 168 -24.77 -1.26 -29.16
C HIS A 168 -23.82 -0.94 -28.01
N GLN A 169 -24.32 -1.03 -26.78
CA GLN A 169 -23.52 -0.90 -25.57
C GLN A 169 -23.46 -2.26 -24.86
N THR A 170 -22.24 -2.75 -24.64
CA THR A 170 -21.99 -3.91 -23.77
C THR A 170 -21.40 -3.42 -22.46
N ILE A 171 -21.98 -3.86 -21.34
CA ILE A 171 -21.41 -3.64 -20.01
C ILE A 171 -20.81 -4.97 -19.55
N ASN A 172 -19.49 -5.03 -19.44
CA ASN A 172 -18.80 -6.16 -18.86
C ASN A 172 -18.52 -5.90 -17.39
N VAL A 173 -18.90 -6.85 -16.55
CA VAL A 173 -18.71 -6.81 -15.11
C VAL A 173 -17.81 -7.97 -14.73
N SER A 174 -16.62 -7.69 -14.24
CA SER A 174 -15.67 -8.73 -13.85
C SER A 174 -15.60 -8.87 -12.35
N HIS A 175 -15.55 -10.10 -11.85
CA HIS A 175 -15.53 -10.37 -10.42
C HIS A 175 -14.30 -9.79 -9.71
N ASP A 176 -14.38 -9.66 -8.39
CA ASP A 176 -13.24 -9.30 -7.56
C ASP A 176 -12.23 -10.46 -7.50
N SER A 177 -11.16 -10.36 -8.30
CA SER A 177 -10.07 -11.33 -8.34
C SER A 177 -8.89 -10.96 -7.43
N VAL A 178 -8.92 -9.80 -6.78
CA VAL A 178 -7.78 -9.28 -6.01
C VAL A 178 -7.93 -9.52 -4.51
N THR A 179 -9.16 -9.62 -3.99
CA THR A 179 -9.37 -9.97 -2.57
C THR A 179 -9.09 -11.45 -2.33
N ILE A 180 -8.29 -11.74 -1.31
CA ILE A 180 -7.96 -13.09 -0.85
C ILE A 180 -8.37 -13.19 0.62
N ILE A 181 -9.11 -14.25 0.98
CA ILE A 181 -9.39 -14.62 2.37
C ILE A 181 -9.39 -16.14 2.45
N SER A 182 -8.36 -16.69 3.08
CA SER A 182 -8.30 -18.09 3.43
C SER A 182 -9.19 -18.38 4.64
N LYS A 183 -9.56 -19.66 4.81
CA LYS A 183 -10.31 -20.11 5.99
C LYS A 183 -9.58 -19.80 7.30
N GLN A 184 -8.24 -19.86 7.31
CA GLN A 184 -7.44 -19.54 8.50
C GLN A 184 -7.54 -18.07 8.91
N ALA A 185 -7.81 -17.15 7.97
CA ALA A 185 -7.85 -15.72 8.24
C ALA A 185 -9.27 -15.17 8.48
N GLU A 186 -10.32 -16.00 8.45
CA GLU A 186 -11.71 -15.56 8.61
C GLU A 186 -11.96 -14.86 9.96
N VAL A 187 -11.36 -15.38 11.04
CA VAL A 187 -11.51 -14.80 12.39
C VAL A 187 -10.82 -13.42 12.46
N ALA A 188 -9.65 -13.26 11.83
CA ALA A 188 -8.96 -11.98 11.74
C ALA A 188 -9.73 -10.97 10.88
N ASN A 189 -10.34 -11.40 9.78
CA ASN A 189 -11.25 -10.58 8.97
C ASN A 189 -12.43 -10.08 9.80
N ASN A 190 -13.09 -10.97 10.56
CA ASN A 190 -14.23 -10.61 11.40
C ASN A 190 -13.82 -9.66 12.53
N TYR A 191 -12.63 -9.83 13.10
CA TYR A 191 -12.06 -8.89 14.06
C TYR A 191 -11.94 -7.49 13.44
N LEU A 192 -11.32 -7.35 12.26
CA LEU A 192 -11.17 -6.05 11.59
C LEU A 192 -12.53 -5.41 11.24
N ILE A 193 -13.51 -6.21 10.81
CA ILE A 193 -14.90 -5.77 10.59
C ILE A 193 -15.52 -5.22 11.89
N ASN A 194 -15.37 -5.94 13.00
CA ASN A 194 -15.92 -5.53 14.29
C ASN A 194 -15.23 -4.27 14.84
N GLN A 195 -13.95 -4.10 14.55
CA GLN A 195 -13.24 -2.86 14.84
C GLN A 195 -13.63 -1.71 13.90
N GLN A 196 -14.47 -1.95 12.88
CA GLN A 196 -14.79 -0.98 11.84
C GLN A 196 -13.53 -0.44 11.14
N TYR A 197 -12.57 -1.33 10.89
CA TYR A 197 -11.34 -0.96 10.21
C TYR A 197 -11.63 -0.42 8.80
N SER A 198 -10.83 0.58 8.38
CA SER A 198 -10.86 1.19 7.05
C SER A 198 -9.42 1.33 6.55
N GLY A 199 -9.16 0.83 5.35
CA GLY A 199 -7.83 0.74 4.75
C GLY A 199 -7.54 -0.63 4.16
N LEU A 200 -6.26 -0.92 3.96
CA LEU A 200 -5.77 -2.15 3.33
C LEU A 200 -5.19 -3.07 4.39
N ALA A 201 -5.48 -4.37 4.35
CA ALA A 201 -4.89 -5.35 5.24
C ALA A 201 -4.33 -6.56 4.49
N LEU A 202 -3.14 -7.00 4.89
CA LEU A 202 -2.53 -8.25 4.48
C LEU A 202 -2.12 -9.06 5.70
N ILE A 203 -2.40 -10.37 5.68
CA ILE A 203 -1.84 -11.35 6.60
C ILE A 203 -1.19 -12.43 5.75
N ALA A 204 0.10 -12.68 6.00
CA ALA A 204 0.85 -13.75 5.37
C ALA A 204 1.55 -14.61 6.42
N ARG A 205 1.81 -15.87 6.06
CA ARG A 205 2.64 -16.78 6.84
C ARG A 205 3.64 -17.45 5.93
N HIS A 206 4.94 -17.35 6.25
CA HIS A 206 6.01 -17.88 5.38
C HIS A 206 5.91 -17.36 3.94
N GLY A 207 5.56 -16.09 3.78
CA GLY A 207 5.34 -15.44 2.48
C GLY A 207 4.01 -15.80 1.78
N GLU A 208 3.29 -16.82 2.23
CA GLU A 208 1.99 -17.19 1.67
C GLU A 208 0.89 -16.25 2.17
N ILE A 209 0.16 -15.63 1.25
CA ILE A 209 -0.93 -14.69 1.57
C ILE A 209 -2.16 -15.47 2.06
N LEU A 210 -2.47 -15.32 3.34
CA LEU A 210 -3.68 -15.86 3.98
C LEU A 210 -4.86 -14.90 3.86
N MET A 211 -4.59 -13.59 3.82
CA MET A 211 -5.58 -12.55 3.61
C MET A 211 -4.95 -11.36 2.89
N ARG A 212 -5.66 -10.81 1.89
CA ARG A 212 -5.37 -9.54 1.24
C ARG A 212 -6.69 -8.86 0.93
N LYS A 213 -7.04 -7.80 1.67
CA LYS A 213 -8.40 -7.20 1.63
C LYS A 213 -8.40 -5.69 1.86
N GLY A 214 -9.31 -4.99 1.18
CA GLY A 214 -9.67 -3.61 1.45
C GLY A 214 -10.95 -3.46 2.28
N TYR A 215 -10.98 -2.49 3.19
CA TYR A 215 -12.10 -2.18 4.07
C TYR A 215 -12.45 -0.70 4.02
N GLY A 216 -13.73 -0.37 4.18
CA GLY A 216 -14.19 1.02 4.20
C GLY A 216 -14.09 1.71 2.84
N LEU A 217 -14.03 3.04 2.86
CA LEU A 217 -14.03 3.90 1.67
C LEU A 217 -12.62 4.38 1.32
N SER A 218 -12.25 4.32 0.04
CA SER A 218 -10.99 4.91 -0.46
C SER A 218 -11.13 6.39 -0.77
N GLU A 219 -12.34 6.81 -1.13
CA GLU A 219 -12.77 8.17 -1.43
C GLU A 219 -14.30 8.21 -1.30
N GLU A 220 -14.94 9.33 -1.60
CA GLU A 220 -16.39 9.42 -1.52
C GLU A 220 -17.06 8.37 -2.43
N ASN A 221 -17.92 7.54 -1.81
CA ASN A 221 -18.73 6.55 -2.49
C ASN A 221 -17.97 5.48 -3.31
N LYS A 222 -16.74 5.15 -2.89
CA LYS A 222 -15.91 4.10 -3.50
C LYS A 222 -15.18 3.29 -2.44
N LEU A 223 -15.27 1.97 -2.51
CA LEU A 223 -14.66 1.07 -1.55
C LEU A 223 -13.14 0.99 -1.74
N VAL A 224 -12.44 0.73 -0.64
CA VAL A 224 -11.04 0.34 -0.70
C VAL A 224 -10.91 -1.02 -1.38
N ARG A 225 -10.04 -1.09 -2.39
CA ARG A 225 -9.61 -2.34 -3.03
C ARG A 225 -8.17 -2.67 -2.64
N PRO A 226 -7.82 -3.97 -2.43
CA PRO A 226 -6.51 -4.37 -1.91
C PRO A 226 -5.32 -4.11 -2.84
N ASP A 227 -5.57 -3.91 -4.14
CA ASP A 227 -4.59 -3.60 -5.18
C ASP A 227 -4.24 -2.10 -5.27
N ARG A 228 -4.74 -1.27 -4.34
CA ARG A 228 -4.47 0.16 -4.28
C ARG A 228 -3.27 0.46 -3.38
N SER A 229 -2.62 1.59 -3.65
CA SER A 229 -1.55 2.10 -2.80
C SER A 229 -2.06 2.97 -1.65
N SER A 230 -1.28 3.08 -0.59
CA SER A 230 -1.50 3.99 0.55
C SER A 230 -0.22 4.70 0.94
N ARG A 231 -0.33 5.88 1.55
CA ARG A 231 0.79 6.50 2.27
C ARG A 231 1.18 5.57 3.42
N ILE A 232 2.46 5.24 3.57
CA ILE A 232 2.91 4.30 4.62
C ILE A 232 3.41 5.00 5.88
N ALA A 233 3.46 6.34 5.86
CA ALA A 233 3.89 7.17 6.97
C ALA A 233 5.23 6.69 7.55
N SER A 234 5.33 6.53 8.88
CA SER A 234 6.62 6.19 9.52
C SER A 234 7.17 4.81 9.19
N LEU A 235 6.45 3.94 8.46
CA LEU A 235 7.07 2.75 7.88
C LEU A 235 8.23 3.10 6.93
N THR A 236 8.21 4.32 6.37
CA THR A 236 9.34 4.93 5.63
C THR A 236 10.67 4.78 6.35
N LYS A 237 10.67 4.86 7.68
CA LYS A 237 11.89 4.78 8.51
C LYS A 237 12.64 3.46 8.37
N SER A 238 11.92 2.36 8.10
CA SER A 238 12.58 1.08 7.84
C SER A 238 13.41 1.10 6.57
N PHE A 239 12.93 1.76 5.50
CA PHE A 239 13.67 1.99 4.26
C PHE A 239 14.86 2.94 4.49
N THR A 240 14.65 4.04 5.20
CA THR A 240 15.73 4.99 5.54
C THR A 240 16.84 4.32 6.34
N ALA A 241 16.49 3.50 7.34
CA ALA A 241 17.46 2.75 8.13
C ALA A 241 18.24 1.75 7.28
N ALA A 242 17.55 1.03 6.39
CA ALA A 242 18.20 0.12 5.45
C ALA A 242 19.16 0.84 4.50
N SER A 243 18.77 2.01 3.97
CA SER A 243 19.64 2.84 3.13
C SER A 243 20.91 3.28 3.86
N ILE A 244 20.81 3.70 5.12
CA ILE A 244 21.98 4.04 5.94
C ILE A 244 22.88 2.81 6.13
N MET A 245 22.29 1.65 6.44
CA MET A 245 23.06 0.42 6.58
C MET A 245 23.75 -0.01 5.27
N LYS A 246 23.10 0.19 4.12
CA LYS A 246 23.72 -0.07 2.82
C LYS A 246 24.94 0.81 2.58
N LEU A 247 24.84 2.10 2.90
CA LEU A 247 25.97 3.04 2.83
C LEU A 247 27.10 2.68 3.82
N VAL A 248 26.79 2.09 4.98
CA VAL A 248 27.80 1.52 5.89
C VAL A 248 28.52 0.34 5.24
N GLU A 249 27.80 -0.58 4.60
CA GLU A 249 28.38 -1.73 3.91
C GLU A 249 29.30 -1.30 2.76
N GLU A 250 28.93 -0.24 2.04
CA GLU A 250 29.71 0.37 0.96
C GLU A 250 30.91 1.18 1.47
N GLY A 251 31.06 1.35 2.79
CA GLY A 251 32.13 2.14 3.40
C GLY A 251 32.02 3.65 3.15
N LYS A 252 30.85 4.13 2.70
CA LYS A 252 30.59 5.56 2.41
C LYS A 252 30.30 6.38 3.67
N LEU A 253 29.89 5.73 4.75
CA LEU A 253 29.71 6.34 6.07
C LEU A 253 29.93 5.30 7.18
N LYS A 254 30.06 5.77 8.41
CA LYS A 254 30.11 4.95 9.62
C LYS A 254 29.01 5.38 10.58
N LEU A 255 28.48 4.42 11.34
CA LEU A 255 27.47 4.70 12.37
C LEU A 255 27.97 5.66 13.47
N THR A 256 29.29 5.75 13.65
CA THR A 256 29.96 6.63 14.62
C THR A 256 30.25 8.03 14.08
N ASP A 257 30.03 8.29 12.78
CA ASP A 257 30.28 9.61 12.22
C ASP A 257 29.33 10.63 12.85
N SER A 258 29.84 11.83 13.08
CA SER A 258 29.09 12.93 13.66
C SER A 258 28.12 13.54 12.65
N LEU A 259 27.01 14.10 13.13
CA LEU A 259 26.06 14.86 12.31
C LEU A 259 26.74 16.06 11.65
N GLU A 260 27.67 16.72 12.35
CA GLU A 260 28.47 17.85 11.84
C GLU A 260 29.23 17.51 10.54
N SER A 261 29.64 16.24 10.37
CA SER A 261 30.38 15.80 9.18
C SER A 261 29.54 15.85 7.91
N TYR A 262 28.21 15.83 8.04
CA TYR A 262 27.25 15.89 6.94
C TYR A 262 26.44 17.18 6.95
N ILE A 263 26.17 17.76 8.11
CA ILE A 263 25.35 18.98 8.21
C ILE A 263 26.13 19.98 9.07
N PRO A 264 27.11 20.68 8.48
CA PRO A 264 27.94 21.64 9.23
C PRO A 264 27.11 22.77 9.82
N GLY A 265 27.44 23.18 11.05
CA GLY A 265 26.74 24.22 11.79
C GLY A 265 25.41 23.78 12.40
N PHE A 266 25.20 22.47 12.59
CA PHE A 266 24.08 21.98 13.38
C PHE A 266 24.42 22.07 14.87
N GLU A 267 23.56 22.67 15.67
CA GLU A 267 23.79 22.87 17.10
C GLU A 267 23.98 21.51 17.82
N ASN A 268 25.15 21.31 18.45
CA ASN A 268 25.62 20.03 19.03
C ASN A 268 25.83 18.89 18.01
N GLY A 269 25.98 19.20 16.72
CA GLY A 269 26.18 18.22 15.65
C GLY A 269 27.43 17.37 15.80
N ASP A 270 28.46 17.89 16.48
CA ASP A 270 29.71 17.19 16.80
C ASP A 270 29.54 16.08 17.84
N GLN A 271 28.50 16.17 18.68
CA GLN A 271 28.17 15.21 19.74
C GLN A 271 27.12 14.17 19.32
N ILE A 272 26.43 14.40 18.21
CA ILE A 272 25.35 13.53 17.72
C ILE A 272 25.90 12.62 16.63
N THR A 273 25.72 11.30 16.78
CA THR A 273 26.16 10.31 15.78
C THR A 273 25.01 9.81 14.91
N ILE A 274 25.33 9.23 13.74
CA ILE A 274 24.34 8.55 12.88
C ILE A 274 23.60 7.44 13.65
N HIS A 275 24.31 6.67 14.49
CA HIS A 275 23.71 5.68 15.38
C HIS A 275 22.60 6.29 16.27
N MET A 276 22.85 7.46 16.85
CA MET A 276 21.89 8.13 17.74
C MET A 276 20.66 8.64 16.99
N LEU A 277 20.81 9.03 15.72
CA LEU A 277 19.68 9.39 14.86
C LEU A 277 18.82 8.16 14.55
N LEU A 278 19.44 7.03 14.19
CA LEU A 278 18.74 5.78 13.88
C LEU A 278 17.99 5.23 15.10
N SER A 279 18.59 5.29 16.29
CA SER A 279 18.04 4.74 17.53
C SER A 279 17.16 5.71 18.34
N HIS A 280 16.95 6.94 17.85
CA HIS A 280 16.22 8.03 18.54
C HIS A 280 16.81 8.42 19.91
N THR A 281 18.13 8.36 20.04
CA THR A 281 18.87 8.75 21.26
C THR A 281 19.65 10.06 21.09
N SER A 282 19.41 10.82 20.02
CA SER A 282 20.12 12.09 19.75
C SER A 282 19.68 13.28 20.58
N GLY A 283 18.48 13.25 21.18
CA GLY A 283 17.88 14.41 21.84
C GLY A 283 17.19 15.41 20.89
N ILE A 284 17.32 15.25 19.56
CA ILE A 284 16.72 16.16 18.57
C ILE A 284 15.19 16.11 18.65
N THR A 285 14.55 17.27 18.77
CA THR A 285 13.09 17.35 18.85
C THR A 285 12.41 16.88 17.57
N SER A 286 11.26 16.20 17.69
CA SER A 286 10.55 15.63 16.52
C SER A 286 9.88 16.67 15.60
N ASN A 287 9.82 17.93 16.02
CA ASN A 287 8.97 18.93 15.38
C ASN A 287 9.75 19.76 14.36
N PHE A 288 9.39 19.56 13.09
CA PHE A 288 9.79 20.41 11.99
C PHE A 288 8.56 20.99 11.27
N PRO A 289 8.68 22.16 10.60
CA PRO A 289 7.59 22.73 9.81
C PRO A 289 7.13 21.79 8.70
N ARG A 290 5.81 21.57 8.58
CA ARG A 290 5.19 20.67 7.59
C ARG A 290 4.38 21.46 6.55
N GLU A 291 5.00 22.52 6.05
CA GLU A 291 4.37 23.38 5.05
C GLU A 291 4.55 22.82 3.65
N LYS A 292 3.55 23.05 2.80
CA LYS A 292 3.56 22.57 1.42
C LYS A 292 4.72 23.22 0.67
N GLY A 293 5.51 22.40 -0.02
CA GLY A 293 6.59 22.88 -0.90
C GLY A 293 7.89 23.26 -0.19
N MET A 294 8.00 23.09 1.13
CA MET A 294 9.28 23.23 1.82
C MET A 294 10.25 22.14 1.37
N THR A 295 11.43 22.57 0.96
CA THR A 295 12.55 21.67 0.65
C THR A 295 13.12 21.03 1.91
N LEU A 296 13.83 19.92 1.74
CA LEU A 296 14.57 19.28 2.82
C LEU A 296 15.56 20.25 3.48
N HIS A 297 16.31 21.01 2.67
CA HIS A 297 17.25 22.03 3.14
C HIS A 297 16.57 23.12 3.99
N GLN A 298 15.47 23.72 3.53
CA GLN A 298 14.71 24.71 4.31
C GLN A 298 14.22 24.14 5.65
N THR A 299 13.87 22.86 5.67
CA THR A 299 13.42 22.20 6.90
C THR A 299 14.57 21.98 7.88
N ILE A 300 15.76 21.63 7.38
CA ILE A 300 16.99 21.52 8.20
C ILE A 300 17.34 22.87 8.80
N GLU A 301 17.37 23.93 7.99
CA GLU A 301 17.64 25.30 8.47
C GLU A 301 16.65 25.73 9.57
N ALA A 302 15.38 25.32 9.47
CA ALA A 302 14.37 25.63 10.48
C ALA A 302 14.53 24.87 11.81
N ILE A 303 15.39 23.85 11.89
CA ILE A 303 15.59 23.05 13.11
C ILE A 303 17.02 23.03 13.63
N LYS A 304 18.02 23.45 12.85
CA LYS A 304 19.44 23.26 13.17
C LYS A 304 19.91 23.94 14.45
N ASP A 305 19.27 25.05 14.81
CA ASP A 305 19.63 25.85 16.01
C ASP A 305 18.72 25.53 17.22
N LYS A 306 17.84 24.52 17.12
CA LYS A 306 16.92 24.19 18.21
C LYS A 306 17.63 23.42 19.32
N PRO A 307 17.34 23.71 20.60
CA PRO A 307 17.93 22.98 21.71
C PRO A 307 17.50 21.51 21.73
N LEU A 308 18.41 20.66 22.19
CA LEU A 308 18.13 19.24 22.41
C LEU A 308 17.20 19.04 23.63
N SER A 309 16.40 17.99 23.60
CA SER A 309 15.54 17.59 24.72
C SER A 309 16.32 16.97 25.88
N PHE A 310 17.51 16.41 25.60
CA PHE A 310 18.41 15.77 26.55
C PHE A 310 19.79 15.63 25.90
N LYS A 311 20.81 15.26 26.70
CA LYS A 311 22.18 15.05 26.21
C LYS A 311 22.23 13.87 25.22
N PRO A 312 22.88 13.99 24.05
CA PRO A 312 23.01 12.87 23.11
C PRO A 312 23.46 11.57 23.79
N GLY A 313 22.74 10.48 23.52
CA GLY A 313 22.97 9.14 24.08
C GLY A 313 22.42 8.90 25.50
N SER A 314 21.91 9.90 26.21
CA SER A 314 21.49 9.73 27.62
C SER A 314 20.06 9.24 27.83
N ASP A 315 19.19 9.37 26.83
CA ASP A 315 17.76 9.01 26.91
C ASP A 315 17.23 8.66 25.50
N PHE A 316 15.95 8.34 25.40
CA PHE A 316 15.24 8.03 24.16
C PHE A 316 14.05 8.96 23.96
N LYS A 317 13.94 9.52 22.75
CA LYS A 317 12.73 10.22 22.31
C LYS A 317 12.58 10.14 20.80
N TYR A 318 11.52 9.48 20.37
CA TYR A 318 11.18 9.33 18.96
C TYR A 318 11.18 10.68 18.23
N SER A 319 11.95 10.78 17.15
CA SER A 319 12.19 12.02 16.41
C SER A 319 12.03 11.84 14.90
N ASN A 320 10.98 12.45 14.35
CA ASN A 320 10.84 12.54 12.89
C ASN A 320 11.96 13.38 12.26
N SER A 321 12.43 14.42 12.95
CA SER A 321 13.55 15.25 12.52
C SER A 321 14.84 14.45 12.41
N GLY A 322 15.10 13.52 13.35
CA GLY A 322 16.28 12.65 13.28
C GLY A 322 16.31 11.81 12.00
N TYR A 323 15.18 11.20 11.63
CA TYR A 323 15.08 10.43 10.38
C TYR A 323 15.04 11.28 9.11
N MET A 324 14.56 12.52 9.21
CA MET A 324 14.70 13.49 8.13
C MET A 324 16.18 13.84 7.87
N LEU A 325 16.96 14.05 8.94
CA LEU A 325 18.41 14.28 8.83
C LEU A 325 19.12 13.06 8.23
N LEU A 326 18.71 11.84 8.59
CA LEU A 326 19.19 10.62 7.91
C LEU A 326 18.88 10.63 6.40
N GLY A 327 17.71 11.16 6.00
CA GLY A 327 17.39 11.39 4.59
C GLY A 327 18.42 12.28 3.90
N SER A 328 18.80 13.40 4.51
CA SER A 328 19.85 14.30 3.98
C SER A 328 21.23 13.64 3.97
N ILE A 329 21.57 12.86 5.00
CA ILE A 329 22.84 12.12 5.06
C ILE A 329 22.93 11.09 3.91
N ILE A 330 21.83 10.41 3.57
CA ILE A 330 21.77 9.52 2.41
C ILE A 330 22.10 10.29 1.14
N GLU A 331 21.50 11.47 0.94
CA GLU A 331 21.74 12.28 -0.27
C GLU A 331 23.21 12.69 -0.38
N GLN A 332 23.81 13.12 0.73
CA GLN A 332 25.20 13.56 0.74
C GLN A 332 26.21 12.43 0.58
N ALA A 333 26.00 11.31 1.27
CA ALA A 333 26.92 10.17 1.20
C ALA A 333 26.83 9.42 -0.13
N SER A 334 25.65 9.42 -0.78
CA SER A 334 25.45 8.73 -2.05
C SER A 334 25.65 9.62 -3.29
N GLY A 335 25.41 10.93 -3.17
CA GLY A 335 25.31 11.85 -4.31
C GLY A 335 24.00 11.75 -5.10
N MET A 336 23.02 10.99 -4.60
CA MET A 336 21.71 10.77 -5.23
C MET A 336 20.61 11.47 -4.43
N SER A 337 19.45 11.75 -5.05
CA SER A 337 18.28 12.14 -4.25
C SER A 337 17.82 10.97 -3.35
N TYR A 338 17.15 11.26 -2.23
CA TYR A 338 16.66 10.20 -1.35
C TYR A 338 15.76 9.19 -2.09
N SER A 339 14.85 9.69 -2.93
CA SER A 339 13.94 8.85 -3.71
C SER A 339 14.68 7.98 -4.71
N ASP A 340 15.68 8.52 -5.41
CA ASP A 340 16.46 7.76 -6.38
C ASP A 340 17.32 6.70 -5.70
N TYR A 341 17.96 7.03 -4.57
CA TYR A 341 18.76 6.07 -3.81
C TYR A 341 17.92 4.89 -3.32
N VAL A 342 16.76 5.16 -2.71
CA VAL A 342 15.84 4.11 -2.25
C VAL A 342 15.33 3.27 -3.43
N SER A 343 15.00 3.92 -4.55
CA SER A 343 14.52 3.25 -5.75
C SER A 343 15.56 2.28 -6.33
N GLU A 344 16.78 2.76 -6.58
CA GLU A 344 17.84 1.98 -7.24
C GLU A 344 18.37 0.84 -6.35
N ASN A 345 18.50 1.06 -5.04
CA ASN A 345 19.13 0.10 -4.14
C ASN A 345 18.16 -0.92 -3.53
N PHE A 346 16.86 -0.62 -3.52
CA PHE A 346 15.86 -1.48 -2.88
C PHE A 346 14.64 -1.72 -3.75
N LEU A 347 13.96 -0.67 -4.23
CA LEU A 347 12.65 -0.87 -4.86
C LEU A 347 12.76 -1.60 -6.20
N GLN A 348 13.67 -1.18 -7.10
CA GLN A 348 13.86 -1.83 -8.40
C GLN A 348 14.41 -3.26 -8.26
N PRO A 349 15.47 -3.54 -7.46
CA PRO A 349 15.95 -4.91 -7.27
C PRO A 349 14.89 -5.86 -6.72
N LEU A 350 14.02 -5.38 -5.83
CA LEU A 350 12.94 -6.17 -5.23
C LEU A 350 11.66 -6.20 -6.07
N GLY A 351 11.62 -5.50 -7.22
CA GLY A 351 10.43 -5.39 -8.06
C GLY A 351 9.24 -4.73 -7.36
N MET A 352 9.48 -3.74 -6.50
CA MET A 352 8.46 -2.97 -5.78
C MET A 352 7.93 -1.80 -6.62
N ASP A 353 7.28 -2.13 -7.74
CA ASP A 353 6.90 -1.17 -8.79
C ASP A 353 5.84 -0.14 -8.37
N HIS A 354 5.17 -0.33 -7.22
CA HIS A 354 4.12 0.55 -6.70
C HIS A 354 4.49 1.15 -5.34
N THR A 355 5.80 1.33 -5.10
CA THR A 355 6.39 2.01 -3.95
C THR A 355 7.26 3.17 -4.43
N GLY A 356 7.32 4.24 -3.65
CA GLY A 356 8.20 5.37 -3.94
C GLY A 356 7.89 6.58 -3.08
N GLU A 357 8.53 7.72 -3.36
CA GLU A 357 8.17 8.97 -2.71
C GLU A 357 6.88 9.53 -3.31
N ALA A 358 5.90 9.84 -2.46
CA ALA A 358 4.59 10.24 -2.95
C ALA A 358 4.49 11.75 -3.20
N ALA A 359 4.23 12.09 -4.46
CA ALA A 359 3.80 13.41 -4.91
C ALA A 359 2.31 13.66 -4.64
N ALA A 360 1.85 14.89 -4.90
CA ALA A 360 0.43 15.24 -4.78
C ALA A 360 -0.46 14.45 -5.76
N THR A 361 0.10 14.04 -6.89
CA THR A 361 -0.59 13.27 -7.95
C THR A 361 -0.55 11.76 -7.73
N THR A 362 0.22 11.26 -6.74
CA THR A 362 0.33 9.82 -6.49
C THR A 362 -1.03 9.23 -6.09
N PRO A 363 -1.53 8.20 -6.81
CA PRO A 363 -2.92 7.72 -6.70
C PRO A 363 -3.15 6.79 -5.49
N THR A 364 -2.93 7.32 -4.29
CA THR A 364 -3.18 6.63 -3.01
C THR A 364 -4.65 6.69 -2.58
N ILE A 365 -5.10 5.74 -1.77
CA ILE A 365 -6.37 5.86 -1.03
C ILE A 365 -6.36 7.14 -0.19
N LYS A 366 -7.49 7.85 -0.11
CA LYS A 366 -7.57 9.09 0.65
C LYS A 366 -7.54 8.79 2.15
N GLY A 367 -6.76 9.57 2.89
CA GLY A 367 -6.78 9.57 4.36
C GLY A 367 -7.98 10.35 4.90
N TYR A 368 -8.44 9.97 6.10
CA TYR A 368 -9.60 10.57 6.76
C TYR A 368 -9.27 11.03 8.18
N ILE A 369 -9.83 12.17 8.58
CA ILE A 369 -9.81 12.67 9.97
C ILE A 369 -11.21 12.63 10.56
N SER A 370 -11.30 12.45 11.88
CA SER A 370 -12.57 12.53 12.60
C SER A 370 -12.93 14.00 12.83
N ALA A 371 -14.12 14.40 12.41
CA ALA A 371 -14.69 15.72 12.64
C ALA A 371 -16.17 15.59 12.97
N ASN A 372 -16.59 16.06 14.14
CA ASN A 372 -17.97 16.01 14.63
C ASN A 372 -18.58 14.59 14.61
N GLY A 373 -17.80 13.57 14.98
CA GLY A 373 -18.25 12.17 15.01
C GLY A 373 -18.33 11.49 13.64
N ALA A 374 -17.87 12.14 12.56
CA ALA A 374 -17.84 11.57 11.22
C ALA A 374 -16.43 11.61 10.61
N TRP A 375 -16.13 10.62 9.76
CA TRP A 375 -14.90 10.61 8.97
C TRP A 375 -15.02 11.54 7.76
N LYS A 376 -14.08 12.48 7.64
CA LYS A 376 -13.97 13.38 6.49
C LYS A 376 -12.61 13.21 5.82
N ILE A 377 -12.56 13.39 4.51
CA ILE A 377 -11.30 13.38 3.76
C ILE A 377 -10.35 14.41 4.41
N ALA A 378 -9.14 13.96 4.72
CA ALA A 378 -8.12 14.77 5.32
C ALA A 378 -7.54 15.78 4.33
N GLY A 379 -6.93 16.85 4.86
CA GLY A 379 -6.15 17.78 4.04
C GLY A 379 -4.86 17.15 3.50
N GLU A 380 -4.00 17.98 2.93
CA GLU A 380 -2.73 17.53 2.37
C GLU A 380 -1.84 16.82 3.40
N TYR A 381 -1.20 15.75 2.97
CA TYR A 381 -0.21 15.03 3.75
C TYR A 381 1.18 15.61 3.46
N ASN A 382 1.75 16.31 4.43
CA ASN A 382 3.08 16.92 4.33
C ASN A 382 4.05 16.24 5.31
N SER A 383 5.19 15.78 4.79
CA SER A 383 6.31 15.19 5.53
C SER A 383 7.59 15.41 4.72
N GLN A 384 8.75 15.12 5.33
CA GLN A 384 10.04 15.18 4.64
C GLN A 384 10.62 13.79 4.39
N SER A 385 11.44 13.70 3.35
CA SER A 385 12.18 12.50 2.95
C SER A 385 12.93 11.89 4.14
N GLY A 386 13.07 10.57 4.15
CA GLY A 386 13.61 9.80 5.27
C GLY A 386 12.64 9.59 6.45
N SER A 387 11.63 10.44 6.65
CA SER A 387 10.76 10.39 7.84
C SER A 387 9.38 9.75 7.61
N GLY A 388 8.75 9.98 6.46
CA GLY A 388 7.35 9.60 6.27
C GLY A 388 6.72 9.89 4.91
N THR A 389 7.50 10.09 3.85
CA THR A 389 7.02 10.52 2.53
C THR A 389 6.63 9.37 1.59
N LEU A 390 7.03 8.13 1.89
CA LEU A 390 6.79 7.01 1.00
C LEU A 390 5.31 6.60 0.93
N TYR A 391 4.93 6.06 -0.21
CA TYR A 391 3.72 5.27 -0.42
C TYR A 391 4.10 3.85 -0.84
N SER A 392 3.18 2.90 -0.68
CA SER A 392 3.37 1.51 -1.08
C SER A 392 2.03 0.79 -1.27
N THR A 393 2.08 -0.44 -1.79
CA THR A 393 1.00 -1.42 -1.77
C THR A 393 1.22 -2.48 -0.69
N LEU A 394 0.20 -3.31 -0.45
CA LEU A 394 0.32 -4.49 0.43
C LEU A 394 1.36 -5.49 -0.12
N ASP A 395 1.31 -5.75 -1.42
CA ASP A 395 2.16 -6.75 -2.08
C ASP A 395 3.63 -6.32 -2.09
N ASP A 396 3.93 -5.03 -2.33
CA ASP A 396 5.31 -4.55 -2.28
C ASP A 396 5.86 -4.54 -0.85
N LEU A 397 5.06 -4.22 0.16
CA LEU A 397 5.50 -4.33 1.56
C LEU A 397 5.73 -5.79 2.00
N LEU A 398 5.08 -6.77 1.36
CA LEU A 398 5.38 -8.18 1.59
C LEU A 398 6.72 -8.57 0.95
N LYS A 399 7.07 -8.02 -0.21
CA LYS A 399 8.42 -8.17 -0.81
C LYS A 399 9.49 -7.53 0.08
N TRP A 400 9.20 -6.35 0.64
CA TRP A 400 10.07 -5.70 1.63
C TRP A 400 10.29 -6.58 2.87
N ASP A 401 9.23 -7.19 3.42
CA ASP A 401 9.36 -8.15 4.51
C ASP A 401 10.23 -9.36 4.15
N ALA A 402 10.06 -9.91 2.95
CA ALA A 402 10.87 -11.03 2.45
C ALA A 402 12.36 -10.68 2.33
N ALA A 403 12.69 -9.51 1.78
CA ALA A 403 14.06 -9.02 1.63
C ALA A 403 14.78 -8.82 2.97
N LEU A 404 14.03 -8.56 4.05
CA LEU A 404 14.57 -8.44 5.41
C LEU A 404 14.74 -9.79 6.12
N ASN A 405 14.57 -10.91 5.42
CA ASN A 405 14.79 -12.27 5.93
C ASN A 405 15.95 -12.98 5.20
N ASN A 406 16.61 -12.33 4.25
CA ASN A 406 17.71 -12.88 3.47
C ASN A 406 18.81 -11.82 3.24
N GLU A 407 19.91 -12.21 2.59
CA GLU A 407 21.01 -11.28 2.27
C GLU A 407 20.91 -10.65 0.86
N GLU A 408 19.69 -10.53 0.31
CA GLU A 408 19.49 -10.04 -1.06
C GLU A 408 19.82 -8.54 -1.21
N THR A 409 19.51 -7.73 -0.20
CA THR A 409 19.75 -6.26 -0.24
C THR A 409 20.77 -5.77 0.79
N LEU A 410 20.76 -6.36 1.99
CA LEU A 410 21.68 -6.07 3.11
C LEU A 410 22.26 -7.37 3.62
N ASN A 411 23.51 -7.36 4.10
CA ASN A 411 24.08 -8.55 4.74
C ASN A 411 23.47 -8.80 6.13
N GLN A 412 23.63 -10.02 6.64
CA GLN A 412 23.05 -10.43 7.92
C GLN A 412 23.54 -9.54 9.08
N SER A 413 24.81 -9.11 9.06
CA SER A 413 25.36 -8.23 10.11
C SER A 413 24.66 -6.86 10.15
N SER A 414 24.19 -6.35 9.02
CA SER A 414 23.41 -5.11 8.94
C SER A 414 21.98 -5.31 9.43
N LEU A 415 21.34 -6.41 9.03
CA LEU A 415 20.01 -6.79 9.52
C LEU A 415 20.00 -6.99 11.03
N ASP A 416 20.99 -7.69 11.58
CA ASP A 416 21.14 -7.90 13.03
C ASP A 416 21.26 -6.56 13.77
N LYS A 417 22.03 -5.61 13.23
CA LYS A 417 22.12 -4.26 13.78
C LYS A 417 20.79 -3.53 13.72
N MET A 418 20.02 -3.66 12.63
CA MET A 418 18.70 -3.03 12.53
C MET A 418 17.70 -3.59 13.55
N PHE A 419 17.83 -4.87 13.89
CA PHE A 419 16.91 -5.58 14.79
C PHE A 419 17.40 -5.69 16.24
N THR A 420 18.51 -5.02 16.56
CA THR A 420 19.02 -4.91 17.94
C THR A 420 18.36 -3.73 18.67
N PRO A 421 17.86 -3.89 19.91
CA PRO A 421 17.29 -2.79 20.68
C PRO A 421 18.39 -1.92 21.29
N TYR A 422 18.41 -0.62 20.97
CA TYR A 422 19.40 0.33 21.47
C TYR A 422 18.84 1.33 22.49
N SER A 423 17.62 1.10 22.98
CA SER A 423 16.97 1.95 23.97
C SER A 423 16.07 1.15 24.91
N TYR A 424 15.73 1.72 26.06
CA TYR A 424 14.78 1.13 27.01
C TYR A 424 13.35 0.99 26.46
N LYS A 425 13.06 1.55 25.28
CA LYS A 425 11.81 1.37 24.53
C LYS A 425 11.88 0.22 23.52
N ASN A 426 12.96 -0.57 23.54
CA ASN A 426 13.23 -1.66 22.59
C ASN A 426 13.16 -1.20 21.13
N TYR A 427 13.77 -0.05 20.82
CA TYR A 427 13.81 0.47 19.45
C TYR A 427 15.16 0.14 18.80
N GLY A 428 15.12 -0.51 17.64
CA GLY A 428 16.27 -0.75 16.75
C GLY A 428 16.38 0.31 15.65
N TYR A 429 16.91 -0.03 14.49
CA TYR A 429 16.96 0.95 13.39
C TYR A 429 15.71 0.81 12.51
N GLY A 430 14.74 1.70 12.74
CA GLY A 430 13.49 1.75 11.98
C GLY A 430 12.45 0.71 12.45
N TRP A 431 12.69 0.06 13.58
CA TRP A 431 11.85 -1.03 14.11
C TRP A 431 11.70 -0.95 15.62
N MET A 432 10.50 -1.18 16.11
CA MET A 432 10.25 -1.57 17.51
C MET A 432 10.37 -3.10 17.62
N ILE A 433 10.90 -3.56 18.74
CA ILE A 433 11.24 -4.96 18.98
C ILE A 433 10.48 -5.44 20.22
N ASP A 434 9.65 -6.47 20.04
CA ASP A 434 8.98 -7.19 21.11
C ASP A 434 9.66 -8.56 21.30
N ASN A 435 10.56 -8.60 22.28
CA ASN A 435 11.35 -9.77 22.66
C ASN A 435 10.63 -10.68 23.68
N GLU A 436 9.41 -10.32 24.12
CA GLU A 436 8.62 -11.18 25.01
C GLU A 436 8.00 -12.36 24.23
N GLN A 437 8.09 -12.33 22.90
CA GLN A 437 7.62 -13.38 22.00
C GLN A 437 8.79 -14.24 21.50
N THR A 438 8.54 -15.53 21.26
CA THR A 438 9.50 -16.42 20.60
C THR A 438 8.86 -17.02 19.34
N PRO A 439 9.41 -16.77 18.14
CA PRO A 439 10.50 -15.83 17.84
C PRO A 439 10.09 -14.37 18.08
N ALA A 440 11.07 -13.49 18.29
CA ALA A 440 10.84 -12.06 18.52
C ALA A 440 10.04 -11.43 17.37
N VAL A 441 9.25 -10.42 17.72
CA VAL A 441 8.41 -9.69 16.77
C VAL A 441 9.03 -8.32 16.54
N LEU A 442 9.23 -7.99 15.27
CA LEU A 442 9.56 -6.65 14.81
C LEU A 442 8.28 -5.96 14.35
N PHE A 443 8.08 -4.71 14.73
CA PHE A 443 6.94 -3.96 14.23
C PHE A 443 7.27 -2.47 14.11
N HIS A 444 6.51 -1.78 13.27
CA HIS A 444 6.50 -0.33 13.26
C HIS A 444 5.09 0.15 12.92
N ASN A 445 4.62 1.22 13.56
CA ASN A 445 3.38 1.89 13.17
C ASN A 445 3.68 3.23 12.49
N GLY A 446 2.77 3.70 11.67
CA GLY A 446 2.85 5.01 11.05
C GLY A 446 1.60 5.81 11.35
N SER A 447 1.78 7.10 11.57
CA SER A 447 0.68 8.05 11.69
C SER A 447 1.03 9.31 10.92
N GLY A 448 0.04 9.89 10.26
CA GLY A 448 0.13 11.22 9.67
C GLY A 448 -1.26 11.67 9.23
N THR A 449 -1.33 12.79 8.52
CA THR A 449 -2.60 13.43 8.14
C THR A 449 -3.53 12.45 7.41
N GLY A 450 -4.53 11.92 8.14
CA GLY A 450 -5.52 10.99 7.61
C GLY A 450 -5.14 9.50 7.61
N TYR A 451 -3.97 9.10 8.10
CA TYR A 451 -3.51 7.70 8.02
C TYR A 451 -3.06 7.14 9.37
N SER A 452 -3.27 5.84 9.57
CA SER A 452 -2.74 5.04 10.67
C SER A 452 -2.35 3.68 10.13
N THR A 453 -1.05 3.47 9.96
CA THR A 453 -0.47 2.31 9.29
C THR A 453 0.35 1.46 10.25
N GLY A 454 0.72 0.26 9.83
CA GLY A 454 1.60 -0.60 10.60
C GLY A 454 2.01 -1.84 9.84
N ILE A 455 3.18 -2.35 10.20
CA ILE A 455 3.67 -3.68 9.83
C ILE A 455 4.16 -4.38 11.10
N SER A 456 3.87 -5.65 11.21
CA SER A 456 4.31 -6.54 12.28
C SER A 456 4.78 -7.84 11.65
N ARG A 457 6.00 -8.27 11.94
CA ARG A 457 6.65 -9.45 11.38
C ARG A 457 7.35 -10.26 12.45
N ASN A 458 7.32 -11.59 12.35
CA ASN A 458 8.22 -12.45 13.10
C ASN A 458 9.57 -12.54 12.40
N LEU A 459 10.66 -12.54 13.17
CA LEU A 459 11.98 -12.89 12.64
C LEU A 459 11.94 -14.26 11.95
N GLY A 460 12.61 -14.39 10.80
CA GLY A 460 12.68 -15.63 10.03
C GLY A 460 11.47 -15.90 9.13
N GLY A 461 10.67 -14.88 8.80
CA GLY A 461 9.56 -15.02 7.85
C GLY A 461 8.38 -15.83 8.38
N GLY A 462 8.08 -15.73 9.69
CA GLY A 462 6.93 -16.40 10.32
C GLY A 462 5.58 -15.80 9.91
N LEU A 463 4.93 -15.08 10.82
CA LEU A 463 3.69 -14.34 10.52
C LEU A 463 4.02 -12.88 10.18
N THR A 464 3.42 -12.38 9.10
CA THR A 464 3.51 -10.98 8.66
C THR A 464 2.11 -10.39 8.60
N ILE A 465 1.92 -9.24 9.24
CA ILE A 465 0.67 -8.48 9.26
C ILE A 465 0.98 -7.07 8.80
N ILE A 466 0.31 -6.61 7.75
CA ILE A 466 0.43 -5.26 7.20
C ILE A 466 -0.96 -4.62 7.25
N LEU A 467 -1.09 -3.48 7.92
CA LEU A 467 -2.31 -2.69 8.01
C LEU A 467 -2.03 -1.28 7.52
N LEU A 468 -2.55 -0.88 6.37
CA LEU A 468 -2.44 0.48 5.84
C LEU A 468 -3.78 1.22 6.00
N GLY A 469 -4.03 1.65 7.24
CA GLY A 469 -5.29 2.32 7.61
C GLY A 469 -5.37 3.74 7.09
N ASN A 470 -6.55 4.12 6.58
CA ASN A 470 -6.80 5.45 6.04
C ASN A 470 -7.70 6.31 6.94
N GLN A 471 -7.64 6.08 8.24
CA GLN A 471 -8.28 6.88 9.27
C GLN A 471 -7.24 7.28 10.30
N ALA A 472 -7.12 8.56 10.60
CA ALA A 472 -6.17 9.08 11.58
C ALA A 472 -6.54 8.67 13.01
N GLY A 473 -5.53 8.44 13.84
CA GLY A 473 -5.69 8.17 15.27
C GLY A 473 -6.20 6.76 15.60
N ARG A 474 -6.13 5.82 14.65
CA ARG A 474 -6.50 4.42 14.89
C ARG A 474 -5.32 3.68 15.52
N ASP A 475 -5.58 2.84 16.52
CA ASP A 475 -4.54 2.08 17.22
C ASP A 475 -4.14 0.81 16.44
N THR A 476 -3.32 1.01 15.41
CA THR A 476 -2.85 -0.07 14.56
C THR A 476 -1.98 -1.09 15.31
N ILE A 477 -1.29 -0.68 16.39
CA ILE A 477 -0.44 -1.59 17.19
C ILE A 477 -1.32 -2.63 17.86
N THR A 478 -2.39 -2.18 18.54
CA THR A 478 -3.35 -3.09 19.19
C THR A 478 -4.00 -4.02 18.16
N PHE A 479 -4.39 -3.51 16.99
CA PHE A 479 -4.97 -4.37 15.93
C PHE A 479 -4.00 -5.47 15.47
N MET A 480 -2.73 -5.13 15.21
CA MET A 480 -1.73 -6.13 14.81
C MET A 480 -1.46 -7.15 15.92
N LYS A 481 -1.44 -6.72 17.19
CA LYS A 481 -1.26 -7.61 18.34
C LYS A 481 -2.41 -8.61 18.47
N GLU A 482 -3.65 -8.14 18.37
CA GLU A 482 -4.83 -9.01 18.45
C GLU A 482 -4.91 -9.98 17.26
N ILE A 483 -4.64 -9.51 16.04
CA ILE A 483 -4.56 -10.40 14.87
C ILE A 483 -3.49 -11.47 15.10
N ARG A 484 -2.30 -11.11 15.61
CA ARG A 484 -1.26 -12.09 15.93
C ARG A 484 -1.75 -13.14 16.93
N ASN A 485 -2.47 -12.74 17.97
CA ASN A 485 -3.04 -13.66 18.96
C ASN A 485 -4.06 -14.60 18.33
N ILE A 486 -4.93 -14.09 17.46
CA ILE A 486 -5.91 -14.87 16.69
C ILE A 486 -5.19 -15.90 15.81
N MET A 487 -4.14 -15.48 15.09
CA MET A 487 -3.42 -16.33 14.14
C MET A 487 -2.45 -17.32 14.80
N LYS A 488 -2.28 -17.29 16.14
CA LYS A 488 -1.51 -18.32 16.86
C LYS A 488 -2.32 -19.58 17.17
N GLN A 489 -3.64 -19.44 17.25
CA GLN A 489 -4.60 -20.53 17.46
C GLN A 489 -4.82 -21.28 16.14
#